data_AF-A0A401K449-F1
#
_entry.id   AF-A0A401K449-F1
#
_cell.length_a   1.000
_cell.length_b   1.000
_cell.length_c   1.000
_cell.angle_alpha   90.00
_cell.angle_beta   90.00
_cell.angle_gamma   90.00
#
_symmetry.space_group_name_H-M   'P 1'
#
loop_
_entity.id
_entity.type
_entity.pdbx_description
1 polymer ?
#
loop_
_entity_poly.entity_id
_entity_poly.type
_entity_poly.pdbx_seq_one_letter_code
_entity_poly.pdbx_strand_id
1 'polypeptide(L)'
;MPMTKSELVEKLAARFPQLLLRDADIAVKTILDAMSDALADGHRIEIRGFGSFGLNRRPPRVGRNPKSGEKVLVPEKRVPHFKAGKELRERVDRSLERQGEPSSEGEPAVSLAAVKAARQIDSARQAAGFPVEAVVPLVMSR
;
A
#
# COMPACT_ATOMS: atom_id res chain seq x y z
N MET A 1 2.05 10.23 6.03
CA MET A 1 3.49 10.15 6.35
C MET A 1 4.24 9.67 5.10
N PRO A 2 5.46 10.14 4.82
CA PRO A 2 6.24 9.70 3.66
C PRO A 2 6.76 8.27 3.84
N MET A 3 6.96 7.52 2.75
CA MET A 3 7.68 6.25 2.79
C MET A 3 9.18 6.48 2.89
N THR A 4 9.80 5.91 3.93
CA THR A 4 11.24 5.95 4.23
C THR A 4 11.92 4.61 3.93
N LYS A 5 13.25 4.59 3.90
CA LYS A 5 14.02 3.35 3.74
C LYS A 5 13.67 2.34 4.84
N SER A 6 13.60 2.75 6.09
CA SER A 6 13.31 1.86 7.23
C SER A 6 11.94 1.19 7.07
N GLU A 7 10.92 1.92 6.63
CA GLU A 7 9.59 1.33 6.39
C GLU A 7 9.59 0.34 5.21
N LEU A 8 10.43 0.52 4.18
CA LEU A 8 10.61 -0.48 3.13
C LEU A 8 11.23 -1.76 3.68
N VAL A 9 12.22 -1.63 4.58
CA VAL A 9 12.89 -2.76 5.25
C VAL A 9 11.91 -3.53 6.13
N GLU A 10 11.15 -2.84 6.96
CA GLU A 10 10.13 -3.43 7.83
C GLU A 10 9.06 -4.16 7.01
N LYS A 11 8.55 -3.55 5.93
CA LYS A 11 7.58 -4.20 5.04
C LYS A 11 8.16 -5.45 4.37
N LEU A 12 9.42 -5.43 3.99
CA LEU A 12 10.08 -6.57 3.37
C LEU A 12 10.23 -7.73 4.36
N ALA A 13 10.74 -7.46 5.57
CA ALA A 13 10.86 -8.46 6.63
C ALA A 13 9.49 -9.01 7.08
N ALA A 14 8.48 -8.15 7.22
CA ALA A 14 7.13 -8.58 7.57
C ALA A 14 6.49 -9.49 6.50
N ARG A 15 6.81 -9.27 5.23
CA ARG A 15 6.29 -10.09 4.12
C ARG A 15 7.00 -11.45 4.02
N PHE A 16 8.27 -11.52 4.41
CA PHE A 16 9.11 -12.70 4.28
C PHE A 16 9.69 -13.08 5.65
N PRO A 17 8.98 -13.89 6.46
CA PRO A 17 9.40 -14.24 7.82
C PRO A 17 10.77 -14.91 7.91
N GLN A 18 11.26 -15.50 6.81
CA GLN A 18 12.58 -16.10 6.70
C GLN A 18 13.73 -15.09 6.58
N LEU A 19 13.45 -13.82 6.25
CA LEU A 19 14.45 -12.77 6.19
C LEU A 19 14.60 -12.10 7.55
N LEU A 20 15.82 -12.07 8.08
CA LEU A 20 16.10 -11.23 9.24
C LEU A 20 16.03 -9.75 8.83
N LEU A 21 15.70 -8.87 9.78
CA LEU A 21 15.62 -7.43 9.55
C LEU A 21 16.92 -6.87 8.96
N ARG A 22 18.07 -7.39 9.41
CA ARG A 22 19.39 -7.04 8.87
C ARG A 22 19.53 -7.42 7.40
N ASP A 23 19.07 -8.60 7.00
CA ASP A 23 19.17 -9.06 5.63
C ASP A 23 18.24 -8.26 4.71
N ALA A 24 17.05 -7.90 5.21
CA ALA A 24 16.15 -6.98 4.52
C ALA A 24 16.77 -5.59 4.33
N ASP A 25 17.47 -5.05 5.34
CA ASP A 25 18.19 -3.77 5.21
C ASP A 25 19.30 -3.83 4.16
N ILE A 26 20.10 -4.89 4.19
CA ILE A 26 21.15 -5.12 3.18
C ILE A 26 20.52 -5.22 1.79
N ALA A 27 19.45 -6.01 1.61
CA ALA A 27 18.79 -6.16 0.33
C ALA A 27 18.26 -4.84 -0.23
N VAL A 28 17.56 -4.03 0.59
CA VAL A 28 17.07 -2.72 0.17
C VAL A 28 18.23 -1.80 -0.20
N LYS A 29 19.29 -1.78 0.61
CA LYS A 29 20.49 -0.99 0.33
C LYS A 29 21.13 -1.40 -1.01
N THR A 30 21.36 -2.69 -1.22
CA THR A 30 21.97 -3.21 -2.45
C THR A 30 21.18 -2.84 -3.69
N ILE A 31 19.85 -2.87 -3.65
CA ILE A 31 19.02 -2.44 -4.78
C ILE A 31 19.21 -0.95 -5.07
N LEU A 32 19.18 -0.10 -4.05
CA LEU A 32 19.33 1.35 -4.21
C LEU A 32 20.73 1.74 -4.71
N ASP A 33 21.76 1.06 -4.22
CA ASP A 33 23.15 1.26 -4.65
C ASP A 33 23.29 0.85 -6.12
N ALA A 34 22.81 -0.34 -6.51
CA ALA A 34 22.86 -0.81 -7.90
C ALA A 34 22.11 0.12 -8.87
N MET A 35 20.97 0.69 -8.46
CA MET A 35 20.26 1.69 -9.26
C MET A 35 21.06 3.00 -9.38
N SER A 36 21.72 3.42 -8.31
CA SER A 36 22.53 4.65 -8.30
C SER A 36 23.74 4.50 -9.21
N ASP A 37 24.44 3.37 -9.13
CA ASP A 37 25.62 3.07 -9.95
C ASP A 37 25.24 2.99 -11.44
N ALA A 38 24.17 2.28 -11.78
CA ALA A 38 23.70 2.20 -13.16
C ALA A 38 23.39 3.59 -13.75
N LEU A 39 22.78 4.49 -12.98
CA LEU A 39 22.53 5.87 -13.42
C LEU A 39 23.81 6.71 -13.48
N ALA A 40 24.78 6.50 -12.60
CA ALA A 40 26.07 7.19 -12.65
C ALA A 40 26.84 6.84 -13.94
N ASP A 41 26.76 5.57 -14.34
CA ASP A 41 27.38 5.03 -15.56
C ASP A 41 26.68 5.45 -16.86
N GLY A 42 25.50 6.08 -16.76
CA GLY A 42 24.74 6.50 -17.94
C GLY A 42 23.70 5.51 -18.43
N HIS A 43 23.50 4.39 -17.72
CA HIS A 43 22.55 3.37 -18.09
C HIS A 43 21.10 3.77 -17.77
N ARG A 44 20.17 3.14 -18.49
CA ARG A 44 18.74 3.25 -18.25
C ARG A 44 18.28 2.03 -17.43
N ILE A 45 17.44 2.26 -16.42
CA ILE A 45 16.86 1.22 -15.59
C ILE A 45 15.39 1.05 -15.96
N GLU A 46 14.94 -0.18 -16.15
CA GLU A 46 13.54 -0.50 -16.42
C GLU A 46 13.05 -1.56 -15.44
N ILE A 47 11.96 -1.24 -14.74
CA ILE A 47 11.28 -2.12 -13.79
C ILE A 47 9.85 -2.31 -14.32
N ARG A 48 9.57 -3.47 -14.93
CA ARG A 48 8.25 -3.80 -15.47
C ARG A 48 7.18 -3.68 -14.39
N GLY A 49 6.01 -3.14 -14.76
CA GLY A 49 4.92 -2.85 -13.84
C GLY A 49 5.11 -1.61 -12.95
N PHE A 50 6.33 -1.07 -12.85
CA PHE A 50 6.61 0.12 -12.05
C PHE A 50 6.93 1.35 -12.90
N GLY A 51 7.96 1.27 -13.75
CA GLY A 51 8.39 2.38 -14.59
C GLY A 51 9.84 2.28 -15.03
N SER A 52 10.38 3.40 -15.51
CA SER A 52 11.79 3.47 -15.92
C SER A 52 12.48 4.72 -15.39
N PHE A 53 13.76 4.58 -15.08
CA PHE A 53 14.66 5.65 -14.71
C PHE A 53 15.64 5.87 -15.86
N GLY A 54 15.84 7.12 -16.26
CA GLY A 54 16.84 7.47 -17.25
C GLY A 54 17.49 8.81 -16.92
N LEU A 55 18.37 9.26 -17.78
CA LEU A 55 19.05 10.54 -17.65
C LEU A 55 18.61 11.49 -18.75
N ASN A 56 18.33 12.73 -18.37
CA ASN A 56 18.16 13.83 -19.29
C ASN A 56 19.44 14.67 -19.31
N ARG A 57 20.03 14.83 -20.49
CA ARG A 57 21.14 15.76 -20.71
C ARG A 57 20.61 17.19 -20.70
N ARG A 58 21.15 18.04 -19.84
CA ARG A 58 20.89 19.48 -19.83
C ARG A 58 22.14 20.19 -20.37
N PRO A 59 22.06 20.80 -21.57
CA PRO A 59 23.21 21.48 -22.15
C PRO A 59 23.64 22.68 -21.30
N PRO A 60 24.90 23.12 -21.42
CA PRO A 60 25.38 24.29 -20.72
C PRO A 60 24.61 25.52 -21.18
N ARG A 61 24.36 26.46 -20.26
CA ARG A 61 23.64 27.70 -20.55
C ARG A 61 24.08 28.82 -19.62
N VAL A 62 23.81 30.06 -20.02
CA VAL A 62 24.04 31.23 -19.15
C VAL A 62 22.77 31.48 -18.34
N GLY A 63 22.87 31.35 -17.02
CA GLY A 63 21.83 31.71 -16.06
C GLY A 63 22.05 33.10 -15.48
N ARG A 64 21.20 33.48 -14.53
CA ARG A 64 21.38 34.68 -13.70
C ARG A 64 21.26 34.34 -12.23
N ASN A 65 22.08 34.98 -11.40
CA ASN A 65 21.93 34.91 -9.96
C ASN A 65 20.59 35.58 -9.56
N PRO A 66 19.66 34.88 -8.89
CA PRO A 66 18.38 35.47 -8.50
C PRO A 66 18.49 36.69 -7.57
N LYS A 67 19.60 36.80 -6.83
CA LYS A 67 19.84 37.89 -5.87
C LYS A 67 20.55 39.10 -6.49
N SER A 68 21.60 38.88 -7.30
CA SER A 68 22.42 39.98 -7.88
C SER A 68 22.13 40.30 -9.35
N GLY A 69 21.45 39.42 -10.09
CA GLY A 69 21.20 39.59 -11.53
C GLY A 69 22.40 39.29 -12.44
N GLU A 70 23.58 39.04 -11.85
CA GLU A 70 24.80 38.74 -12.58
C GLU A 70 24.67 37.46 -13.42
N LYS A 71 25.33 37.45 -14.58
CA LYS A 71 25.37 36.29 -15.47
C LYS A 71 26.27 35.22 -14.87
N VAL A 72 25.75 33.99 -14.76
CA VAL A 72 26.50 32.83 -14.24
C VAL A 72 26.46 31.71 -15.26
N LEU A 73 27.61 31.12 -15.56
CA LEU A 73 27.69 29.94 -16.43
C LEU A 73 27.15 28.73 -15.68
N VAL A 74 26.15 28.06 -16.24
CA VAL A 74 25.65 26.77 -15.75
C VAL A 74 26.25 25.67 -16.62
N PRO A 75 27.09 24.79 -16.06
CA PRO A 75 27.73 23.72 -16.82
C PRO A 75 26.70 22.69 -17.28
N GLU A 76 27.12 21.87 -18.24
CA GLU A 76 26.36 20.69 -18.64
C GLU A 76 26.13 19.76 -17.44
N LYS A 77 24.94 19.16 -17.36
CA LYS A 77 24.71 18.08 -16.39
C LYS A 77 23.71 17.05 -16.88
N ARG A 78 23.84 15.83 -16.37
CA ARG A 78 22.85 14.76 -16.50
C ARG A 78 21.92 14.80 -15.30
N VAL A 79 20.62 14.72 -15.53
CA VAL A 79 19.60 14.75 -14.47
C VAL A 79 18.77 13.48 -14.54
N PRO A 80 18.70 12.68 -13.45
CA PRO A 80 17.80 11.55 -13.37
C PRO A 80 16.35 11.98 -13.57
N HIS A 81 15.60 11.16 -14.31
CA HIS A 81 14.16 11.32 -14.46
C HIS A 81 13.49 9.96 -14.34
N PHE A 82 12.32 9.96 -13.71
CA PHE A 82 11.46 8.78 -13.62
C PHE A 82 10.27 8.93 -14.55
N LYS A 83 9.97 7.88 -15.32
CA LYS A 83 8.74 7.73 -16.09
C LYS A 83 7.93 6.60 -15.48
N ALA A 84 6.80 6.94 -14.86
CA ALA A 84 5.86 5.95 -14.34
C ALA A 84 5.36 5.02 -15.46
N GLY A 85 5.27 3.73 -15.15
CA GLY A 85 4.66 2.73 -16.02
C GLY A 85 3.14 2.85 -16.03
N LYS A 86 2.49 2.19 -17.00
CA LYS A 86 1.03 2.14 -17.11
C LYS A 86 0.38 1.58 -15.83
N GLU A 87 0.85 0.42 -15.37
CA GLU A 87 0.30 -0.26 -14.20
C GLU A 87 0.40 0.58 -12.92
N LEU A 88 1.53 1.28 -12.71
CA LEU A 88 1.67 2.19 -11.56
C LEU A 88 0.68 3.35 -11.62
N ARG A 89 0.52 4.00 -12.79
CA ARG A 89 -0.44 5.10 -12.96
C ARG A 89 -1.86 4.64 -12.64
N GLU A 90 -2.29 3.54 -13.27
CA GLU A 90 -3.64 3.00 -13.06
C GLU A 90 -3.88 2.60 -11.59
N ARG A 91 -2.86 2.05 -10.91
CA ARG A 91 -2.98 1.72 -9.49
C ARG A 91 -3.17 2.96 -8.60
N VAL A 92 -2.51 4.06 -8.95
CA VAL A 92 -2.66 5.35 -8.26
C VAL A 92 -4.03 5.96 -8.57
N ASP A 93 -4.46 5.98 -9.82
CA ASP A 93 -5.75 6.54 -10.23
C ASP A 93 -6.93 5.81 -9.54
N ARG A 94 -6.93 4.46 -9.54
CA ARG A 94 -7.93 3.65 -8.81
C ARG A 94 -7.93 3.84 -7.29
N SER A 95 -6.85 4.38 -6.71
CA SER A 95 -6.83 4.67 -5.28
C SER A 95 -7.63 5.93 -4.93
N LEU A 96 -7.78 6.86 -5.87
CA LEU A 96 -8.60 8.06 -5.71
C LEU A 96 -10.09 7.74 -5.81
N GLU A 97 -10.48 6.86 -6.73
CA GLU A 97 -11.87 6.41 -6.91
C GLU A 97 -12.42 5.77 -5.62
N ARG A 98 -11.63 4.90 -4.97
CA ARG A 98 -11.98 4.28 -3.68
C ARG A 98 -12.10 5.24 -2.50
N GLN A 99 -11.51 6.44 -2.61
CA GLN A 99 -11.63 7.47 -1.57
C GLN A 99 -12.83 8.40 -1.80
N GLY A 100 -13.44 8.35 -3.00
CA GLY A 100 -14.63 9.12 -3.38
C GLY A 100 -15.94 8.36 -3.24
N GLU A 101 -15.90 7.04 -3.00
CA GLU A 101 -17.09 6.27 -2.64
C GLU A 101 -17.46 6.60 -1.18
N PRO A 102 -18.61 7.23 -0.90
CA PRO A 102 -19.09 7.33 0.47
C PRO A 102 -19.23 5.91 0.98
N SER A 103 -18.62 5.63 2.12
CA SER A 103 -18.72 4.38 2.84
C SER A 103 -20.20 4.01 3.01
N SER A 104 -20.74 3.22 2.10
CA SER A 104 -22.08 2.65 2.18
C SER A 104 -22.05 1.41 3.07
N GLU A 105 -21.51 1.59 4.28
CA GLU A 105 -21.67 0.66 5.38
C GLU A 105 -22.23 1.43 6.57
N GLY A 106 -23.50 1.80 6.43
CA GLY A 106 -24.41 2.00 7.55
C GLY A 106 -25.39 0.82 7.55
N GLU A 107 -25.08 -0.18 8.38
CA GLU A 107 -25.93 -1.28 8.88
C GLU A 107 -26.63 -2.21 7.85
N PRO A 108 -26.55 -3.55 8.00
CA PRO A 108 -27.57 -4.40 7.42
C PRO A 108 -28.89 -4.06 8.11
N ALA A 109 -29.79 -3.39 7.40
CA ALA A 109 -31.18 -3.27 7.81
C ALA A 109 -31.72 -4.68 8.04
N VAL A 110 -31.81 -5.10 9.30
CA VAL A 110 -32.52 -6.31 9.69
C VAL A 110 -33.91 -6.14 9.13
N SER A 111 -34.23 -6.91 8.08
CA SER A 111 -35.52 -6.78 7.42
C SER A 111 -36.60 -6.98 8.47
N LEU A 112 -37.63 -6.12 8.45
CA LEU A 112 -38.79 -6.23 9.35
C LEU A 112 -39.46 -7.62 9.27
N ALA A 113 -39.20 -8.37 8.19
CA ALA A 113 -39.58 -9.76 8.01
C ALA A 113 -38.82 -10.72 8.95
N ALA A 114 -37.51 -10.54 9.15
CA ALA A 114 -36.71 -11.37 10.05
C ALA A 114 -37.08 -11.15 11.53
N VAL A 115 -37.37 -9.91 11.93
CA VAL A 115 -37.82 -9.59 13.31
C VAL A 115 -39.22 -10.13 13.59
N LYS A 116 -40.12 -10.15 12.59
CA LYS A 116 -41.46 -10.76 12.73
C LYS A 116 -41.40 -12.29 12.79
N ALA A 117 -40.50 -12.93 12.04
CA ALA A 117 -40.32 -14.38 12.08
C ALA A 117 -39.83 -14.88 13.46
N ALA A 118 -38.91 -14.14 14.10
CA ALA A 118 -38.38 -14.51 15.43
C ALA A 118 -39.44 -14.42 16.55
N ARG A 119 -40.36 -13.44 16.49
CA ARG A 119 -41.44 -13.30 17.49
C ARG A 119 -42.53 -14.37 17.40
N GLN A 120 -42.70 -14.97 16.22
CA GLN A 120 -43.74 -16.00 16.01
C GLN A 120 -43.31 -17.37 16.56
N ILE A 121 -41.99 -17.61 16.67
CA ILE A 121 -41.43 -18.85 17.22
C ILE A 121 -41.52 -18.85 18.77
N ASP A 122 -41.29 -17.71 19.42
CA ASP A 122 -41.40 -17.61 20.89
C ASP A 122 -42.85 -17.74 21.39
N SER A 123 -43.83 -17.21 20.65
CA SER A 123 -45.24 -17.38 21.00
C SER A 123 -45.73 -18.83 20.86
N ALA A 124 -45.09 -19.65 20.03
CA ALA A 124 -45.42 -21.08 19.90
C ALA A 124 -44.77 -21.93 21.01
N ARG A 125 -43.61 -21.52 21.52
CA ARG A 125 -42.95 -22.18 22.66
C ARG A 125 -43.68 -21.97 23.99
N GLN A 126 -44.25 -20.78 24.21
CA GLN A 126 -44.98 -20.48 25.44
C GLN A 126 -46.36 -21.15 25.52
N ALA A 127 -46.94 -21.56 24.39
CA ALA A 127 -48.18 -22.32 24.34
C ALA A 127 -48.01 -23.84 24.58
N ALA A 128 -46.77 -24.36 24.52
CA ALA A 128 -46.49 -25.81 24.56
C ALA A 128 -46.01 -26.35 25.92
N GLY A 129 -45.88 -25.52 26.95
CA GLY A 129 -45.79 -25.97 28.35
C GLY A 129 -44.67 -26.97 28.71
N PHE A 130 -43.45 -26.82 28.19
CA PHE A 130 -42.31 -27.65 28.61
C PHE A 130 -41.50 -26.97 29.73
N PRO A 131 -41.27 -27.63 30.88
CA PRO A 131 -40.48 -27.06 31.97
C PRO A 131 -38.98 -27.08 31.66
N VAL A 132 -38.28 -26.08 32.20
CA VAL A 132 -36.84 -25.85 32.05
C VAL A 132 -36.14 -26.46 33.26
N GLU A 133 -35.74 -27.73 33.21
CA GLU A 133 -34.76 -28.26 34.16
C GLU A 133 -34.07 -29.52 33.62
N ALA A 134 -32.76 -29.59 33.90
CA ALA A 134 -31.81 -30.67 33.65
C ALA A 134 -31.57 -30.98 32.15
N VAL A 135 -30.35 -30.95 31.65
CA VAL A 135 -29.29 -31.89 32.01
C VAL A 135 -27.94 -31.35 31.50
N VAL A 136 -26.97 -31.22 32.41
CA VAL A 136 -25.52 -31.36 32.12
C VAL A 136 -25.17 -32.83 32.40
N PRO A 137 -24.41 -33.54 31.54
CA PRO A 137 -23.09 -34.06 31.96
C PRO A 137 -22.05 -33.90 30.83
N LEU A 138 -20.80 -33.53 31.11
CA LEU A 138 -19.73 -34.32 31.74
C LEU A 138 -19.17 -35.45 30.82
N VAL A 139 -18.02 -35.14 30.18
CA VAL A 139 -16.75 -35.94 30.21
C VAL A 139 -16.63 -37.21 29.34
N MET A 140 -15.72 -37.19 28.35
CA MET A 140 -14.45 -37.97 28.28
C MET A 140 -13.90 -38.15 26.86
N SER A 141 -12.60 -37.87 26.76
CA SER A 141 -11.56 -38.45 25.89
C SER A 141 -11.89 -39.77 25.18
N ARG A 142 -11.55 -39.85 23.88
CA ARG A 142 -10.35 -40.53 23.34
C ARG A 142 -9.98 -39.95 21.99
#